data_AF-A0A2N1USF8-F1
#
_entry.id   AF-A0A2N1USF8-F1
#
_cell.length_a   1.000
_cell.length_b   1.000
_cell.length_c   1.000
_cell.angle_alpha   90.00
_cell.angle_beta   90.00
_cell.angle_gamma   90.00
#
_symmetry.space_group_name_H-M   'P 1'
#
loop_
_entity.id
_entity.type
_entity.pdbx_description
1 polymer ?
#
loop_
_entity_poly.entity_id
_entity_poly.type
_entity_poly.pdbx_seq_one_letter_code
_entity_poly.pdbx_strand_id
1 'polypeptide(L)'
;MNNSYYRQKNQALLTACLNHTEDQTSEVQVLELLHAALSKSVKGQSTRPSPPLYTWLAAEDLGGDQAWIPLLAVASACFYAAADLYDDIQDRDHQQPVIAASSPAQAINIANLLLMASQRALPALPLPPETRLQLLDLFTTTGQTMSLGQFFDIHSTNLNTLDIPPEQIIPRKAGAEF
;
A
#
# COMPACT_ATOMS: atom_id res chain seq x y z
N MET A 1 -18.86 -13.89 7.74
CA MET A 1 -18.19 -12.99 8.72
C MET A 1 -19.06 -11.76 8.93
N ASN A 2 -19.16 -11.24 10.17
CA ASN A 2 -20.06 -10.14 10.54
C ASN A 2 -19.52 -8.79 10.03
N ASN A 3 -20.38 -7.88 9.53
CA ASN A 3 -20.00 -6.53 9.06
C ASN A 3 -19.19 -5.71 10.09
N SER A 4 -19.34 -6.04 11.38
CA SER A 4 -18.58 -5.45 12.48
C SER A 4 -17.10 -5.90 12.53
N TYR A 5 -16.79 -7.12 12.09
CA TYR A 5 -15.44 -7.69 12.17
C TYR A 5 -14.44 -6.98 11.26
N TYR A 6 -14.75 -6.83 9.97
CA TYR A 6 -13.83 -6.16 9.03
C TYR A 6 -13.66 -4.68 9.35
N ARG A 7 -14.70 -4.01 9.86
CA ARG A 7 -14.57 -2.63 10.33
C ARG A 7 -13.57 -2.52 11.48
N GLN A 8 -13.68 -3.40 12.49
CA GLN A 8 -12.73 -3.41 13.60
C GLN A 8 -11.30 -3.70 13.12
N LYS A 9 -11.12 -4.65 12.20
CA LYS A 9 -9.81 -4.99 11.65
C LYS A 9 -9.21 -3.88 10.78
N ASN A 10 -9.97 -3.26 9.89
CA ASN A 10 -9.51 -2.10 9.12
C ASN A 10 -9.14 -0.94 10.05
N GLN A 11 -9.93 -0.69 11.10
CA GLN A 11 -9.62 0.36 12.07
C GLN A 11 -8.34 0.04 12.84
N ALA A 12 -8.14 -1.21 13.27
CA ALA A 12 -6.92 -1.64 13.95
C ALA A 12 -5.69 -1.51 13.03
N LEU A 13 -5.82 -1.90 11.77
CA LEU A 13 -4.76 -1.72 10.77
C LEU A 13 -4.43 -0.25 10.57
N LEU A 14 -5.44 0.61 10.39
CA LEU A 14 -5.22 2.05 10.22
C LEU A 14 -4.48 2.61 11.43
N THR A 15 -4.95 2.33 12.65
CA THR A 15 -4.27 2.77 13.88
C THR A 15 -2.82 2.29 13.94
N ALA A 16 -2.54 1.04 13.57
CA ALA A 16 -1.16 0.54 13.54
C ALA A 16 -0.29 1.28 12.51
N CYS A 17 -0.84 1.61 11.33
CA CYS A 17 -0.13 2.39 10.32
C CYS A 17 0.20 3.81 10.80
N LEU A 18 -0.77 4.51 11.40
CA LEU A 18 -0.58 5.89 11.87
C LEU A 18 0.53 5.95 12.94
N ASN A 19 0.46 5.06 13.94
CA ASN A 19 1.50 4.95 14.97
C ASN A 19 2.89 4.67 14.35
N HIS A 20 2.95 3.77 13.36
CA HIS A 20 4.21 3.44 12.70
C HIS A 20 4.81 4.61 11.91
N THR A 21 3.98 5.49 11.34
CA THR A 21 4.45 6.67 10.61
C THR A 21 4.84 7.83 11.53
N GLU A 22 4.18 7.98 12.69
CA GLU A 22 4.55 8.96 13.71
C GLU A 22 5.97 8.75 14.25
N ASP A 23 6.43 7.49 14.33
CA ASP A 23 7.80 7.15 14.72
C ASP A 23 8.88 7.60 13.69
N GLN A 24 8.47 8.00 12.47
CA GLN A 24 9.41 8.29 11.37
C GLN A 24 9.69 9.78 11.17
N THR A 25 8.79 10.67 11.62
CA THR A 25 8.96 12.11 11.47
C THR A 25 8.13 12.87 12.50
N SER A 26 8.66 14.01 12.95
CA SER A 26 7.93 14.95 13.83
C SER A 26 7.30 16.12 13.06
N GLU A 27 7.48 16.18 11.74
CA GLU A 27 6.95 17.27 10.91
C GLU A 27 5.44 17.09 10.70
N VAL A 28 4.66 17.91 11.41
CA VAL A 28 3.18 17.82 11.46
C VAL A 28 2.56 17.77 10.06
N GLN A 29 3.00 18.64 9.15
CA GLN A 29 2.46 18.67 7.79
C GLN A 29 2.73 17.37 7.01
N VAL A 30 3.88 16.73 7.24
CA VAL A 30 4.22 15.45 6.61
C VAL A 30 3.33 14.33 7.19
N LEU A 31 3.14 14.32 8.51
CA LEU A 31 2.26 13.36 9.18
C LEU A 31 0.82 13.47 8.69
N GLU A 32 0.28 14.68 8.57
CA GLU A 32 -1.08 14.90 8.05
C GLU A 32 -1.27 14.31 6.64
N LEU A 33 -0.27 14.47 5.76
CA LEU A 33 -0.32 13.92 4.41
C LEU A 33 -0.16 12.39 4.40
N LEU A 34 0.72 11.82 5.23
CA LEU A 34 0.86 10.37 5.40
C LEU A 34 -0.45 9.75 5.91
N HIS A 35 -1.06 10.37 6.92
CA HIS A 35 -2.31 9.93 7.52
C HIS A 35 -3.46 10.00 6.51
N ALA A 36 -3.50 11.04 5.68
CA ALA A 36 -4.49 11.17 4.62
C ALA A 36 -4.37 10.05 3.57
N ALA A 37 -3.16 9.76 3.09
CA ALA A 37 -2.90 8.67 2.14
C ALA A 37 -3.31 7.31 2.72
N LEU A 38 -2.86 6.99 3.93
CA LEU A 38 -3.19 5.74 4.61
C LEU A 38 -4.69 5.59 4.87
N SER A 39 -5.36 6.67 5.26
CA SER A 39 -6.81 6.65 5.52
C SER A 39 -7.62 6.33 4.25
N LYS A 40 -7.23 6.88 3.08
CA LYS A 40 -7.87 6.56 1.79
C LYS A 40 -7.68 5.09 1.43
N SER A 41 -6.47 4.57 1.59
CA SER A 41 -6.11 3.20 1.20
C SER A 41 -6.68 2.12 2.13
N VAL A 42 -6.52 2.28 3.44
CA VAL A 42 -6.95 1.29 4.44
C VAL A 42 -8.45 1.35 4.71
N LYS A 43 -9.08 2.52 4.57
CA LYS A 43 -10.52 2.73 4.78
C LYS A 43 -10.99 2.19 6.13
N GLY A 44 -10.45 2.71 7.24
CA GLY A 44 -10.66 2.20 8.61
C GLY A 44 -12.13 1.92 9.00
N GLN A 45 -13.09 2.68 8.46
CA GLN A 45 -14.52 2.53 8.74
C GLN A 45 -15.25 1.52 7.81
N SER A 46 -14.56 0.97 6.82
CA SER A 46 -15.12 0.04 5.82
C SER A 46 -15.58 -1.26 6.45
N THR A 47 -16.76 -1.74 6.06
CA THR A 47 -17.28 -3.06 6.41
C THR A 47 -16.78 -4.17 5.48
N ARG A 48 -15.97 -3.82 4.47
CA ARG A 48 -15.28 -4.75 3.56
C ARG A 48 -13.77 -4.71 3.82
N PRO A 49 -13.05 -5.83 3.65
CA PRO A 49 -11.59 -5.82 3.76
C PRO A 49 -11.00 -4.86 2.72
N SER A 50 -10.10 -3.99 3.18
CA SER A 50 -9.22 -3.24 2.27
C SER A 50 -8.16 -4.19 1.68
N PRO A 51 -7.57 -3.88 0.53
CA PRO A 51 -6.53 -4.74 -0.04
C PRO A 51 -5.38 -5.04 0.95
N PRO A 52 -4.85 -4.07 1.72
CA PRO A 52 -3.84 -4.36 2.74
C PRO A 52 -4.32 -5.26 3.88
N LEU A 53 -5.63 -5.28 4.17
CA LEU A 53 -6.18 -6.14 5.21
C LEU A 53 -6.11 -7.63 4.82
N TYR A 54 -6.07 -7.97 3.53
CA TYR A 54 -5.91 -9.37 3.12
C TYR A 54 -4.61 -10.00 3.62
N THR A 55 -3.52 -9.22 3.69
CA THR A 55 -2.24 -9.68 4.26
C THR A 55 -2.41 -10.09 5.73
N TRP A 56 -3.15 -9.30 6.52
CA TRP A 56 -3.47 -9.64 7.91
C TRP A 56 -4.29 -10.93 7.96
N LEU A 57 -5.39 -10.97 7.21
CA LEU A 57 -6.34 -12.09 7.25
C LEU A 57 -5.71 -13.41 6.79
N ALA A 58 -4.89 -13.37 5.73
CA ALA A 58 -4.17 -14.53 5.25
C ALA A 58 -3.15 -15.04 6.27
N ALA A 59 -2.42 -14.13 6.93
CA ALA A 59 -1.48 -14.51 7.97
C ALA A 59 -2.19 -15.12 9.20
N GLU A 60 -3.38 -14.61 9.58
CA GLU A 60 -4.19 -15.23 10.64
C GLU A 60 -4.69 -16.62 10.25
N ASP A 61 -5.18 -16.80 9.02
CA ASP A 61 -5.70 -18.08 8.53
C ASP A 61 -4.62 -19.17 8.45
N LEU A 62 -3.38 -18.78 8.11
CA LEU A 62 -2.21 -19.64 8.11
C LEU A 62 -1.64 -19.94 9.52
N GLY A 63 -2.29 -19.46 10.58
CA GLY A 63 -1.86 -19.68 11.96
C GLY A 63 -0.66 -18.83 12.39
N GLY A 64 -0.47 -17.66 11.75
CA GLY A 64 0.57 -16.71 12.10
C GLY A 64 0.43 -16.15 13.52
N ASP A 65 1.56 -15.66 14.06
CA ASP A 65 1.60 -15.10 15.41
C ASP A 65 1.10 -13.64 15.41
N GLN A 66 0.21 -13.34 16.35
CA GLN A 66 -0.28 -11.99 16.61
C GLN A 66 0.85 -10.98 16.91
N ALA A 67 2.04 -11.45 17.29
CA ALA A 67 3.21 -10.61 17.52
C ALA A 67 3.76 -9.91 16.25
N TRP A 68 3.58 -10.49 15.05
CA TRP A 68 4.15 -9.92 13.82
C TRP A 68 3.14 -9.61 12.73
N ILE A 69 1.95 -10.19 12.78
CA ILE A 69 0.88 -9.94 11.80
C ILE A 69 0.58 -8.44 11.64
N PRO A 70 0.41 -7.64 12.71
CA PRO A 70 0.12 -6.22 12.56
C PRO A 70 1.23 -5.48 11.82
N LEU A 71 2.50 -5.77 12.11
CA LEU A 71 3.64 -5.11 11.47
C LEU A 71 3.78 -5.50 9.99
N LEU A 72 3.50 -6.76 9.64
CA LEU A 72 3.46 -7.20 8.25
C LEU A 72 2.32 -6.51 7.49
N ALA A 73 1.15 -6.38 8.11
CA ALA A 73 0.01 -5.67 7.53
C ALA A 73 0.30 -4.17 7.36
N VAL A 74 1.02 -3.54 8.31
CA VAL A 74 1.51 -2.16 8.17
C VAL A 74 2.45 -2.02 6.99
N ALA A 75 3.41 -2.95 6.81
CA ALA A 75 4.30 -2.93 5.65
C ALA A 75 3.48 -2.97 4.35
N SER A 76 2.54 -3.90 4.24
CA SER A 76 1.63 -4.03 3.09
C SER A 76 0.78 -2.78 2.86
N ALA A 77 0.24 -2.16 3.92
CA ALA A 77 -0.57 -0.96 3.82
C ALA A 77 0.23 0.26 3.35
N CYS A 78 1.45 0.46 3.86
CA CYS A 78 2.33 1.52 3.41
C CYS A 78 2.75 1.32 1.94
N PHE A 79 3.08 0.09 1.55
CA PHE A 79 3.39 -0.25 0.15
C PHE A 79 2.21 0.05 -0.78
N TYR A 80 1.02 -0.43 -0.42
CA TYR A 80 -0.20 -0.22 -1.20
C TYR A 80 -0.55 1.26 -1.29
N ALA A 81 -0.49 2.00 -0.17
CA ALA A 81 -0.79 3.43 -0.15
C ALA A 81 0.20 4.26 -0.98
N ALA A 82 1.46 3.85 -1.04
CA ALA A 82 2.42 4.46 -1.96
C ALA A 82 2.01 4.25 -3.42
N ALA A 83 1.66 3.01 -3.80
CA ALA A 83 1.23 2.68 -5.16
C ALA A 83 -0.07 3.43 -5.55
N ASP A 84 -1.08 3.44 -4.68
CA ASP A 84 -2.34 4.15 -4.86
C ASP A 84 -2.10 5.66 -5.04
N LEU A 85 -1.20 6.25 -4.25
CA LEU A 85 -0.87 7.68 -4.38
C LEU A 85 -0.08 8.00 -5.65
N TYR A 86 0.84 7.13 -6.11
CA TYR A 86 1.50 7.34 -7.41
C TYR A 86 0.48 7.31 -8.57
N ASP A 87 -0.49 6.40 -8.53
CA ASP A 87 -1.57 6.31 -9.52
C ASP A 87 -2.43 7.58 -9.50
N ASP A 88 -2.87 8.01 -8.32
CA ASP A 88 -3.63 9.26 -8.16
C ASP A 88 -2.86 10.48 -8.72
N ILE A 89 -1.54 10.57 -8.47
CA ILE A 89 -0.69 11.67 -8.94
C ILE A 89 -0.64 11.69 -10.47
N GLN A 90 -0.46 10.52 -11.07
CA GLN A 90 -0.43 10.35 -12.53
C GLN A 90 -1.77 10.78 -13.14
N ASP A 91 -2.87 10.30 -12.59
CA ASP A 91 -4.22 10.55 -13.11
C ASP A 91 -4.76 11.94 -12.73
N ARG A 92 -4.00 12.67 -11.91
CA ARG A 92 -4.35 14.00 -11.37
C ARG A 92 -5.68 13.97 -10.64
N ASP A 93 -5.90 12.95 -9.81
CA ASP A 93 -7.12 12.83 -9.03
C ASP A 93 -7.19 13.94 -7.97
N HIS A 94 -7.91 15.02 -8.28
CA HIS A 94 -8.11 16.14 -7.37
C HIS A 94 -8.99 15.78 -6.15
N GLN A 95 -9.65 14.61 -6.15
CA GLN A 95 -10.39 14.13 -4.99
C GLN A 95 -9.49 13.47 -3.94
N GLN A 96 -8.25 13.12 -4.28
CA GLN A 96 -7.25 12.64 -3.33
C GLN A 96 -6.77 13.79 -2.42
N PRO A 97 -7.05 13.74 -1.10
CA PRO A 97 -6.65 14.79 -0.15
C PRO A 97 -5.17 15.23 -0.21
N VAL A 98 -4.23 14.31 -0.42
CA VAL A 98 -2.79 14.62 -0.53
C VAL A 98 -2.51 15.50 -1.75
N ILE A 99 -3.13 15.21 -2.88
CA ILE A 99 -2.98 16.00 -4.12
C ILE A 99 -3.67 17.35 -3.98
N ALA A 100 -4.83 17.39 -3.32
CA ALA A 100 -5.55 18.64 -3.06
C ALA A 100 -4.77 19.58 -2.11
N ALA A 101 -4.00 19.03 -1.17
CA ALA A 101 -3.31 19.78 -0.12
C ALA A 101 -1.82 20.05 -0.39
N SER A 102 -1.25 19.54 -1.49
CA SER A 102 0.19 19.63 -1.75
C SER A 102 0.53 19.76 -3.23
N SER A 103 1.76 20.19 -3.53
CA SER A 103 2.28 20.16 -4.90
C SER A 103 2.56 18.72 -5.36
N PRO A 104 2.58 18.44 -6.68
CA PRO A 104 2.93 17.11 -7.18
C PRO A 104 4.28 16.58 -6.66
N ALA A 105 5.28 17.47 -6.53
CA ALA A 105 6.58 17.10 -5.98
C ALA A 105 6.51 16.70 -4.49
N GLN A 106 5.67 17.36 -3.71
CA GLN A 106 5.42 16.97 -2.32
C GLN A 106 4.68 15.62 -2.26
N ALA A 107 3.62 15.44 -3.06
CA ALA A 107 2.88 14.18 -3.11
C ALA A 107 3.77 12.98 -3.49
N ILE A 108 4.67 13.14 -4.46
CA ILE A 108 5.68 12.12 -4.82
C ILE A 108 6.56 11.76 -3.61
N ASN A 109 6.99 12.76 -2.83
CA ASN A 109 7.81 12.52 -1.65
C ASN A 109 7.02 11.84 -0.52
N ILE A 110 5.72 12.11 -0.38
CA ILE A 110 4.85 11.37 0.55
C ILE A 110 4.72 9.90 0.12
N ALA A 111 4.52 9.63 -1.17
CA ALA A 111 4.51 8.27 -1.70
C ALA A 111 5.86 7.55 -1.46
N ASN A 112 6.98 8.24 -1.68
CA ASN A 112 8.32 7.71 -1.37
C ASN A 112 8.47 7.38 0.12
N LEU A 113 8.02 8.26 1.02
CA LEU A 113 8.08 8.01 2.47
C LEU A 113 7.27 6.77 2.85
N LEU A 114 6.07 6.59 2.30
CA LEU A 114 5.27 5.37 2.51
C LEU A 114 5.98 4.12 1.99
N LEU A 115 6.59 4.18 0.80
CA LEU A 115 7.36 3.07 0.26
C LEU A 115 8.56 2.72 1.17
N MET A 116 9.30 3.72 1.65
CA MET A 116 10.41 3.51 2.58
C MET A 116 9.94 3.00 3.94
N ALA A 117 8.79 3.45 4.44
CA ALA A 117 8.16 2.93 5.65
C ALA A 117 7.87 1.43 5.52
N SER A 118 7.32 1.00 4.38
CA SER A 118 7.13 -0.43 4.09
C SER A 118 8.46 -1.19 4.14
N GLN A 119 9.49 -0.69 3.45
CA GLN A 119 10.79 -1.36 3.40
C GLN A 119 11.49 -1.41 4.76
N ARG A 120 11.24 -0.43 5.63
CA ARG A 120 11.75 -0.41 7.02
C ARG A 120 11.01 -1.39 7.92
N ALA A 121 9.73 -1.62 7.70
CA ALA A 121 8.91 -2.53 8.53
C ALA A 121 9.30 -4.01 8.34
N LEU A 122 9.58 -4.44 7.12
CA LEU A 122 9.91 -5.84 6.79
C LEU A 122 11.12 -6.43 7.56
N PRO A 123 12.29 -5.77 7.64
CA PRO A 123 13.42 -6.30 8.40
C PRO A 123 13.17 -6.31 9.92
N ALA A 124 12.23 -5.50 10.42
CA ALA A 124 11.87 -5.43 11.83
C ALA A 124 10.93 -6.56 12.29
N LEU A 125 10.41 -7.38 11.36
CA LEU A 125 9.57 -8.53 11.72
C LEU A 125 10.34 -9.52 12.60
N PRO A 126 9.75 -10.05 13.69
CA PRO A 126 10.35 -11.09 14.52
C PRO A 126 10.23 -12.49 13.86
N LEU A 127 10.66 -12.58 12.61
CA LEU A 127 10.67 -13.80 11.80
C LEU A 127 12.12 -14.27 11.57
N PRO A 128 12.33 -15.54 11.18
CA PRO A 128 13.64 -16.02 10.76
C PRO A 128 14.25 -15.10 9.67
N PRO A 129 15.57 -14.87 9.68
CA PRO A 129 16.23 -14.02 8.69
C PRO A 129 15.89 -14.38 7.24
N GLU A 130 15.83 -15.66 6.92
CA GLU A 130 15.50 -16.19 5.60
C GLU A 130 14.09 -15.79 5.17
N THR A 131 13.11 -15.90 6.07
CA THR A 131 11.73 -15.48 5.81
C THR A 131 11.63 -13.98 5.59
N ARG A 132 12.39 -13.16 6.34
CA ARG A 132 12.43 -11.70 6.11
C ARG A 132 13.01 -11.35 4.75
N LEU A 133 14.07 -12.05 4.32
CA LEU A 133 14.65 -11.86 2.98
C LEU A 133 13.66 -12.25 1.88
N GLN A 134 12.92 -13.35 2.06
CA GLN A 134 11.86 -13.75 1.13
C GLN A 134 10.73 -12.71 1.04
N LEU A 135 10.33 -12.12 2.17
CA LEU A 135 9.33 -11.05 2.16
C LEU A 135 9.83 -9.78 1.49
N LEU A 136 11.09 -9.39 1.71
CA LEU A 136 11.73 -8.27 1.01
C LEU A 136 11.77 -8.51 -0.50
N ASP A 137 12.18 -9.71 -0.92
CA ASP A 137 12.22 -10.11 -2.33
C ASP A 137 10.82 -10.11 -2.96
N LEU A 138 9.82 -10.61 -2.25
CA LEU A 138 8.42 -10.58 -2.67
C LEU A 138 7.93 -9.15 -2.88
N PHE A 139 8.06 -8.26 -1.89
CA PHE A 139 7.62 -6.86 -2.01
C PHE A 139 8.36 -6.13 -3.15
N THR A 140 9.65 -6.42 -3.33
CA THR A 140 10.46 -5.84 -4.42
C THR A 140 9.94 -6.31 -5.78
N THR A 141 9.72 -7.61 -5.94
CA THR A 141 9.23 -8.23 -7.18
C THR A 141 7.81 -7.76 -7.50
N THR A 142 6.94 -7.64 -6.50
CA THR A 142 5.60 -7.06 -6.64
C THR A 142 5.69 -5.62 -7.12
N GLY A 143 6.53 -4.79 -6.50
CA GLY A 143 6.73 -3.39 -6.90
C GLY A 143 7.25 -3.24 -8.33
N GLN A 144 8.18 -4.09 -8.75
CA GLN A 144 8.66 -4.14 -10.13
C GLN A 144 7.55 -4.52 -11.11
N THR A 145 6.77 -5.56 -10.78
CA THR A 145 5.66 -6.04 -11.61
C THR A 145 4.57 -4.97 -11.76
N MET A 146 4.18 -4.33 -10.65
CA MET A 146 3.21 -3.23 -10.65
C MET A 146 3.71 -2.05 -11.48
N SER A 147 4.96 -1.63 -11.30
CA SER A 147 5.53 -0.51 -12.04
C SER A 147 5.60 -0.78 -13.54
N LEU A 148 5.95 -2.00 -13.95
CA LEU A 148 5.92 -2.42 -15.35
C LEU A 148 4.48 -2.44 -15.89
N GLY A 149 3.53 -2.97 -15.12
CA GLY A 149 2.10 -2.96 -15.48
C GLY A 149 1.60 -1.53 -15.71
N GLN A 150 1.89 -0.64 -14.77
CA GLN A 150 1.54 0.78 -14.85
C GLN A 150 2.19 1.48 -16.04
N PHE A 151 3.46 1.20 -16.33
CA PHE A 151 4.13 1.75 -17.52
C PHE A 151 3.39 1.40 -18.81
N PHE A 152 2.99 0.14 -18.98
CA PHE A 152 2.24 -0.29 -20.15
C PHE A 152 0.82 0.30 -20.18
N ASP A 153 0.16 0.45 -19.03
CA ASP A 153 -1.16 1.08 -18.92
C ASP A 153 -1.12 2.54 -19.41
N ILE A 154 -0.16 3.33 -18.91
CA ILE A 154 0.08 4.71 -19.38
C ILE A 154 0.39 4.75 -20.87
N HIS A 155 1.27 3.86 -21.34
CA HIS A 155 1.70 3.84 -22.73
C HIS A 155 0.53 3.51 -23.66
N SER A 156 -0.33 2.56 -23.28
CA SER A 156 -1.53 2.18 -24.03
C SER A 156 -2.57 3.30 -24.06
N THR A 157 -2.82 3.94 -22.91
CA THR A 157 -3.80 5.03 -22.76
C THR A 157 -3.38 6.28 -23.55
N ASN A 158 -2.09 6.59 -23.62
CA ASN A 158 -1.58 7.75 -24.34
C ASN A 158 -1.42 7.54 -25.85
N LEU A 159 -1.33 6.31 -26.34
CA LEU A 159 -1.00 6.05 -27.75
C LEU A 159 -2.16 5.55 -28.63
N ASN A 160 -3.31 5.11 -28.10
CA ASN A 160 -4.36 4.47 -28.92
C ASN A 160 -3.86 3.29 -29.81
N THR A 161 -2.63 2.80 -29.62
CA THR A 161 -1.96 1.90 -30.57
C THR A 161 -0.93 0.99 -29.89
N LEU A 162 -1.32 0.25 -28.86
CA LEU A 162 -0.59 -0.96 -28.49
C LEU A 162 -1.47 -2.18 -28.78
N ASP A 163 -0.94 -3.10 -29.59
CA ASP A 163 -1.49 -4.45 -29.81
C ASP A 163 -1.26 -5.35 -28.58
N ILE A 164 -1.26 -4.80 -27.37
CA ILE A 164 -1.21 -5.59 -26.14
C ILE A 164 -2.64 -5.65 -25.59
N PRO A 165 -3.28 -6.83 -25.62
CA PRO A 165 -4.65 -6.95 -25.15
C PRO A 165 -4.79 -6.60 -23.66
N PRO A 166 -5.90 -5.94 -23.23
CA PRO A 166 -6.12 -5.53 -21.84
C PRO A 166 -5.93 -6.66 -20.82
N GLU A 167 -6.28 -7.89 -21.18
CA GLU A 167 -6.10 -9.10 -20.37
C GLU A 167 -4.65 -9.40 -19.98
N GLN A 168 -3.66 -8.84 -20.69
CA GLN A 168 -2.23 -8.98 -20.36
C GLN A 168 -1.69 -7.84 -19.47
N ILE A 169 -2.43 -6.73 -19.36
CA ILE A 169 -2.04 -5.53 -18.61
C ILE A 169 -2.64 -5.57 -17.20
N ILE A 170 -3.93 -5.90 -17.08
CA ILE A 170 -4.68 -5.89 -15.82
C ILE A 170 -4.00 -6.72 -14.70
N PRO A 171 -3.51 -7.96 -14.94
CA PRO A 171 -2.88 -8.73 -13.88
C PRO A 171 -1.54 -8.15 -13.40
N ARG A 172 -0.87 -7.37 -14.26
CA ARG A 172 0.40 -6.71 -13.92
C ARG A 172 0.17 -5.44 -13.11
N LYS A 173 -0.95 -4.72 -13.33
CA LYS A 173 -1.32 -3.51 -12.58
C LYS A 173 -1.61 -3.79 -11.10
N ALA A 174 -2.29 -4.90 -10.80
CA ALA A 174 -2.62 -5.28 -9.42
C ALA A 174 -1.48 -5.97 -8.64
N GLY A 175 -0.32 -6.22 -9.28
CA GLY A 175 0.82 -6.87 -8.62
C GLY A 175 0.67 -8.39 -8.44
N ALA A 176 -0.09 -9.04 -9.32
CA ALA A 176 -0.48 -10.46 -9.30
C ALA A 176 -1.57 -10.81 -8.27
N GLU A 177 -2.83 -10.54 -8.62
CA GLU A 177 -3.98 -11.29 -8.09
C GLU A 177 -4.14 -12.59 -8.89
N PHE A 178 -3.32 -13.61 -8.58
CA PHE A 178 -3.56 -15.00 -8.97
C PHE A 178 -3.22 -15.93 -7.81
#